data_AF-A0A959F0A9-F1
#
_entry.id   AF-A0A959F0A9-F1
#
_cell.length_a   1.000
_cell.length_b   1.000
_cell.length_c   1.000
_cell.angle_alpha   90.00
_cell.angle_beta   90.00
_cell.angle_gamma   90.00
#
_symmetry.space_group_name_H-M   'P 1'
#
loop_
_entity.id
_entity.type
_entity.pdbx_description
1 polymer ?
#
loop_
_entity_poly.entity_id
_entity_poly.type
_entity_poly.pdbx_seq_one_letter_code
_entity_poly.pdbx_strand_id
1 'polypeptide(L)'
;MRLDRNLSQAETASLIGVTTDTVTNWELGRNQPYVAQMPAIYAFLGYIPDKVENPSLGEQLRHWRYRKGLQQKQVAKFIGIDAQTMKRVEEEGKYFAKTREKVERFLQEQASS
;
A
#
# COMPACT_ATOMS: atom_id res chain seq x y z
N MET A 1 0.77 -1.11 17.83
CA MET A 1 1.86 -1.12 16.82
C MET A 1 3.21 -0.69 17.40
N ARG A 2 3.36 0.56 17.91
CA ARG A 2 4.56 1.00 18.65
C ARG A 2 4.53 0.59 20.12
N LEU A 3 3.40 0.83 20.79
CA LEU A 3 3.20 0.54 22.22
C LEU A 3 3.32 -0.96 22.53
N ASP A 4 2.78 -1.82 21.66
CA ASP A 4 2.89 -3.29 21.78
C ASP A 4 4.34 -3.80 21.72
N ARG A 5 5.26 -2.99 21.19
CA ARG A 5 6.70 -3.30 21.08
C ARG A 5 7.55 -2.45 22.03
N ASN A 6 6.92 -1.68 22.91
CA ASN A 6 7.55 -0.78 23.87
C ASN A 6 8.60 0.19 23.27
N LEU A 7 8.44 0.55 21.99
CA LEU A 7 9.36 1.44 21.27
C LEU A 7 8.98 2.91 21.50
N SER A 8 9.95 3.81 21.55
CA SER A 8 9.71 5.26 21.49
C SER A 8 9.38 5.72 20.07
N GLN A 9 8.80 6.92 19.95
CA GLN A 9 8.55 7.53 18.63
C GLN A 9 9.85 7.74 17.86
N ALA A 10 10.94 8.10 18.55
CA ALA A 10 12.26 8.30 17.94
C ALA A 10 12.86 6.99 17.41
N GLU A 11 12.76 5.90 18.15
CA GLU A 11 13.22 4.58 17.67
C GLU A 11 12.38 4.11 16.48
N THR A 12 11.06 4.28 16.54
CA THR A 12 10.17 3.94 15.42
C THR A 12 10.52 4.75 14.17
N ALA A 13 10.78 6.04 14.33
CA ALA A 13 11.20 6.92 13.25
C ALA A 13 12.53 6.48 12.63
N SER A 14 13.51 6.12 13.46
CA SER A 14 14.81 5.60 13.02
C SER A 14 14.67 4.28 12.26
N LEU A 15 13.80 3.38 12.70
CA LEU A 15 13.57 2.08 12.04
C LEU A 15 12.88 2.21 10.68
N ILE A 16 11.97 3.18 10.55
CA ILE A 16 11.24 3.43 9.29
C ILE A 16 12.06 4.36 8.35
N GLY A 17 13.01 5.13 8.89
CA GLY A 17 13.80 6.10 8.14
C GLY A 17 13.08 7.43 7.91
N VAL A 18 12.30 7.89 8.89
CA VAL A 18 11.58 9.16 8.87
C VAL A 18 11.92 10.00 10.10
N THR A 19 11.42 11.24 10.19
CA THR A 19 11.58 12.06 11.40
C THR A 19 10.60 11.63 12.50
N THR A 20 10.95 11.90 13.76
CA THR A 20 10.06 11.68 14.90
C THR A 20 8.73 12.40 14.71
N ASP A 21 8.74 13.65 14.24
CA ASP A 21 7.53 14.43 13.94
C ASP A 21 6.64 13.76 12.90
N THR A 22 7.23 13.04 11.93
CA THR A 22 6.47 12.29 10.92
C THR A 22 5.68 11.17 11.59
N VAL A 23 6.30 10.42 12.51
CA VAL A 23 5.64 9.38 13.30
C VAL A 23 4.56 9.99 14.20
N THR A 24 4.86 11.09 14.89
CA THR A 24 3.87 11.80 15.73
C THR A 24 2.66 12.24 14.90
N ASN A 25 2.87 12.80 13.70
CA ASN A 25 1.77 13.23 12.83
C ASN A 25 0.92 12.05 12.33
N TRP A 26 1.51 10.88 12.09
CA TRP A 26 0.78 9.67 11.75
C TRP A 26 -0.03 9.15 12.94
N GLU A 27 0.57 9.06 14.14
CA GLU A 27 -0.12 8.60 15.35
C GLU A 27 -1.29 9.51 15.73
N LEU A 28 -1.17 10.82 15.48
CA LEU A 28 -2.23 11.80 15.71
C LEU A 28 -3.26 11.88 14.57
N GLY A 29 -3.11 11.09 13.51
CA GLY A 29 -4.00 11.09 12.34
C GLY A 29 -3.98 12.40 11.54
N ARG A 30 -2.95 13.24 11.72
CA ARG A 30 -2.82 14.54 11.04
C ARG A 30 -2.47 14.37 9.57
N ASN A 31 -1.60 13.39 9.26
CA ASN A 31 -1.19 13.04 7.91
C ASN A 31 -1.18 11.52 7.72
N GLN A 32 -1.35 11.06 6.48
CA GLN A 32 -1.10 9.66 6.10
C GLN A 32 0.31 9.48 5.56
N PRO A 33 0.92 8.28 5.69
CA PRO A 33 2.20 7.98 5.06
C PRO A 33 2.17 8.14 3.54
N TYR A 34 3.27 8.65 2.98
CA TYR A 34 3.46 8.65 1.54
C TYR A 34 3.70 7.23 1.03
N VAL A 35 3.34 7.00 -0.24
CA VAL A 35 3.47 5.66 -0.84
C VAL A 35 4.90 5.11 -0.81
N ALA A 36 5.90 5.98 -0.91
CA ALA A 36 7.31 5.61 -0.87
C ALA A 36 7.75 5.11 0.53
N GLN A 37 7.02 5.48 1.58
CA GLN A 37 7.28 5.04 2.96
C GLN A 37 6.59 3.71 3.27
N MET A 38 5.62 3.28 2.45
CA MET A 38 4.86 2.06 2.67
C MET A 38 5.71 0.78 2.72
N PRO A 39 6.76 0.58 1.88
CA PRO A 39 7.64 -0.57 2.02
C PRO A 39 8.32 -0.64 3.38
N ALA A 40 8.87 0.48 3.85
CA ALA A 40 9.54 0.55 5.15
C ALA A 40 8.54 0.32 6.31
N ILE A 41 7.34 0.88 6.21
CA ILE A 41 6.26 0.65 7.18
C ILE A 41 5.85 -0.82 7.21
N TYR A 42 5.70 -1.47 6.05
CA TYR A 42 5.33 -2.88 5.96
C TYR A 42 6.44 -3.78 6.51
N ALA A 43 7.70 -3.47 6.21
CA ALA A 43 8.85 -4.17 6.76
C ALA A 43 8.93 -4.02 8.29
N PHE A 44 8.73 -2.79 8.79
CA PHE A 44 8.66 -2.53 10.22
C PHE A 44 7.52 -3.30 10.88
N LEU A 45 6.33 -3.29 10.29
CA LEU A 45 5.16 -4.02 10.80
C LEU A 45 5.36 -5.53 10.82
N GLY A 46 5.95 -6.09 9.77
CA GLY A 46 5.98 -7.53 9.53
C GLY A 46 4.63 -8.11 9.08
N TYR A 47 3.62 -7.25 8.87
CA TYR A 47 2.31 -7.64 8.36
C TYR A 47 1.67 -6.48 7.59
N ILE A 48 0.60 -6.79 6.86
CA ILE A 48 -0.21 -5.79 6.14
C ILE A 48 -1.20 -5.15 7.14
N PRO A 49 -1.12 -3.83 7.39
CA PRO A 49 -2.17 -3.14 8.13
C PRO A 49 -3.48 -3.24 7.34
N ASP A 50 -4.59 -3.44 8.05
CA ASP A 50 -5.94 -3.63 7.48
C ASP A 50 -6.11 -4.93 6.68
N LYS A 51 -5.52 -6.04 7.16
CA LYS A 51 -5.70 -7.36 6.54
C LYS A 51 -7.18 -7.75 6.50
N VAL A 52 -7.74 -7.79 5.29
CA VAL A 52 -9.06 -8.35 5.01
C VAL A 52 -8.93 -9.86 4.76
N GLU A 53 -9.84 -10.68 5.30
CA GLU A 53 -9.80 -12.14 5.12
C GLU A 53 -9.95 -12.56 3.66
N ASN A 54 -10.71 -11.80 2.87
CA ASN A 54 -10.93 -12.03 1.44
C ASN A 54 -10.74 -10.73 0.65
N PRO A 55 -9.50 -10.29 0.38
CA PRO A 55 -9.25 -9.02 -0.29
C PRO A 55 -9.73 -9.09 -1.74
N SER A 56 -10.43 -8.05 -2.17
CA SER A 56 -10.75 -7.79 -3.57
C SER A 56 -9.47 -7.63 -4.41
N LEU A 57 -9.58 -7.78 -5.73
CA LEU A 57 -8.44 -7.59 -6.64
C LEU A 57 -7.78 -6.21 -6.48
N GLY A 58 -8.56 -5.17 -6.19
CA GLY A 58 -8.12 -3.81 -5.96
C GLY A 58 -7.32 -3.67 -4.67
N GLU A 59 -7.74 -4.34 -3.59
CA GLU A 59 -6.97 -4.40 -2.34
C GLU A 59 -5.68 -5.19 -2.53
N GLN A 60 -5.73 -6.34 -3.21
CA GLN A 60 -4.53 -7.11 -3.54
C GLN A 60 -3.54 -6.27 -4.35
N LEU A 61 -4.02 -5.53 -5.35
CA LEU A 61 -3.22 -4.63 -6.16
C LEU A 61 -2.63 -3.48 -5.33
N ARG A 62 -3.43 -2.87 -4.45
CA ARG A 62 -2.98 -1.81 -3.54
C ARG A 62 -1.87 -2.30 -2.62
N HIS A 63 -2.00 -3.48 -2.02
CA HIS A 63 -0.97 -4.04 -1.15
C HIS A 63 0.29 -4.43 -1.91
N TRP A 64 0.16 -5.00 -3.11
CA TRP A 64 1.30 -5.24 -4.00
C TRP A 64 2.03 -3.92 -4.32
N ARG A 65 1.27 -2.89 -4.69
CA ARG A 65 1.79 -1.55 -5.01
C ARG A 65 2.50 -0.91 -3.82
N TYR A 66 1.95 -1.03 -2.62
CA TYR A 66 2.55 -0.53 -1.37
C TYR A 66 3.82 -1.27 -0.99
N ARG A 67 3.89 -2.59 -1.16
CA ARG A 67 5.13 -3.36 -0.97
C ARG A 67 6.25 -2.90 -1.90
N LYS A 68 5.89 -2.43 -3.10
CA LYS A 68 6.83 -1.92 -4.10
C LYS A 68 7.06 -0.41 -4.02
N GLY A 69 6.35 0.31 -3.16
CA GLY A 69 6.46 1.77 -3.01
C GLY A 69 6.01 2.56 -4.24
N LEU A 70 5.13 2.00 -5.06
CA LEU A 70 4.75 2.56 -6.36
C LEU A 70 3.52 3.46 -6.27
N GLN A 71 3.49 4.54 -7.06
CA GLN A 71 2.30 5.39 -7.21
C GLN A 71 1.25 4.71 -8.11
N GLN A 72 -0.03 5.01 -7.88
CA GLN A 72 -1.14 4.50 -8.71
C GLN A 72 -0.90 4.72 -10.21
N LYS A 73 -0.42 5.92 -10.59
CA LYS A 73 -0.11 6.27 -11.99
C LYS A 73 0.96 5.36 -12.63
N GLN A 74 1.93 4.87 -11.86
CA GLN A 74 2.97 3.98 -12.37
C GLN A 74 2.38 2.60 -12.66
N VAL A 75 1.58 2.08 -11.73
CA VAL A 75 0.91 0.79 -11.89
C VAL A 75 -0.14 0.85 -13.00
N ALA A 76 -0.87 1.95 -13.12
CA ALA A 76 -1.83 2.17 -14.21
C ALA A 76 -1.16 2.07 -15.58
N LYS A 77 0.03 2.65 -15.72
CA LYS A 77 0.85 2.54 -16.93
C LYS A 77 1.31 1.09 -17.19
N PHE A 78 1.71 0.34 -16.16
CA PHE A 78 2.11 -1.07 -16.31
C PHE A 78 0.95 -1.96 -16.77
N ILE A 79 -0.25 -1.77 -16.23
CA ILE A 79 -1.44 -2.56 -16.56
C ILE A 79 -2.09 -2.08 -17.86
N GLY A 80 -1.78 -0.86 -18.31
CA GLY A 80 -2.38 -0.22 -19.48
C GLY A 80 -3.83 0.20 -19.23
N ILE A 81 -4.07 0.86 -18.09
CA ILE A 81 -5.35 1.49 -17.73
C ILE A 81 -5.14 2.95 -17.34
N ASP A 82 -6.21 3.73 -17.32
CA ASP A 82 -6.17 5.12 -16.89
C ASP A 82 -5.98 5.26 -15.35
N ALA A 83 -5.33 6.34 -14.90
CA ALA A 83 -5.02 6.56 -13.49
C ALA A 83 -6.28 6.79 -12.62
N GLN A 84 -7.34 7.42 -13.17
CA GLN A 84 -8.62 7.54 -12.48
C GLN A 84 -9.32 6.19 -12.36
N THR A 85 -9.19 5.33 -13.39
CA THR A 85 -9.68 3.95 -13.33
C THR A 85 -8.94 3.16 -12.26
N MET A 86 -7.62 3.31 -12.17
CA MET A 86 -6.81 2.69 -11.11
C MET A 86 -7.29 3.11 -9.71
N LYS A 87 -7.52 4.40 -9.48
CA LYS A 87 -8.02 4.90 -8.19
C LYS A 87 -9.35 4.24 -7.81
N ARG A 88 -10.31 4.19 -8.74
CA ARG A 88 -11.63 3.57 -8.51
C ARG A 88 -11.54 2.07 -8.25
N VAL A 89 -10.62 1.40 -8.93
CA VAL A 89 -10.32 -0.02 -8.71
C VAL A 89 -9.87 -0.27 -7.27
N GLU A 90 -8.91 0.51 -6.78
CA GLU A 90 -8.35 0.32 -5.43
C GLU A 90 -9.28 0.79 -4.30
N GLU A 91 -10.08 1.83 -4.53
CA GLU A 91 -10.92 2.45 -3.49
C GLU A 91 -12.35 1.89 -3.46
N GLU A 92 -12.95 1.65 -4.62
CA GLU A 92 -14.37 1.24 -4.72
C GLU A 92 -14.52 -0.25 -5.03
N GLY A 93 -13.44 -0.96 -5.41
CA GLY A 93 -13.53 -2.34 -5.89
C GLY A 93 -14.42 -2.49 -7.13
N LYS A 94 -14.58 -1.43 -7.92
CA LYS A 94 -15.40 -1.44 -9.14
C LYS A 94 -14.52 -1.55 -10.38
N TYR A 95 -14.89 -2.49 -11.25
CA TYR A 95 -14.16 -2.79 -12.47
C TYR A 95 -15.12 -2.85 -13.66
N PHE A 96 -14.65 -2.38 -14.81
CA PHE A 96 -15.17 -2.89 -16.09
C PHE A 96 -14.56 -4.28 -16.34
N ALA A 97 -15.27 -5.17 -17.03
CA ALA A 97 -14.81 -6.54 -17.31
C ALA A 97 -13.36 -6.59 -17.86
N LYS A 98 -13.05 -5.78 -18.86
CA LYS A 98 -11.69 -5.69 -19.45
C LYS A 98 -10.62 -5.21 -18.46
N THR A 99 -10.98 -4.34 -17.51
CA THR A 99 -10.06 -3.85 -16.47
C THR A 99 -9.77 -4.95 -15.46
N ARG A 100 -10.79 -5.71 -15.08
CA ARG A 100 -10.65 -6.84 -14.16
C ARG A 100 -9.67 -7.87 -14.72
N GLU A 101 -9.86 -8.31 -15.97
CA GLU A 101 -8.98 -9.28 -16.62
C GLU A 101 -7.51 -8.82 -16.66
N LYS A 102 -7.27 -7.54 -16.98
CA LYS A 102 -5.91 -6.97 -16.99
C LYS A 102 -5.28 -6.98 -15.60
N VAL A 103 -6.03 -6.60 -14.56
CA VAL A 103 -5.55 -6.57 -13.16
C VAL A 103 -5.29 -7.98 -12.65
N GLU A 104 -6.19 -8.92 -12.93
CA GLU A 104 -6.08 -10.32 -12.54
C GLU A 104 -4.85 -10.99 -13.18
N ARG A 105 -4.68 -10.84 -14.49
CA ARG A 105 -3.50 -11.33 -15.21
C ARG A 105 -2.22 -10.73 -14.64
N PHE A 106 -2.20 -9.41 -14.42
CA PHE A 106 -1.05 -8.74 -13.83
C PHE A 106 -0.69 -9.33 -12.47
N LEU A 107 -1.66 -9.52 -11.57
CA LEU A 107 -1.42 -10.10 -10.25
C LEU A 107 -0.92 -11.56 -10.33
N GLN A 108 -1.43 -12.36 -11.26
CA GLN A 108 -0.96 -13.73 -11.50
C GLN A 108 0.50 -13.79 -11.98
N GLU A 109 0.89 -12.90 -12.89
CA GLU A 109 2.28 -12.78 -13.36
C GLU A 109 3.23 -12.40 -12.21
N GLN A 110 2.80 -11.50 -11.32
CA GLN A 110 3.60 -11.09 -10.16
C GLN A 110 3.66 -12.15 -9.05
N ALA A 111 2.70 -13.08 -8.98
CA ALA A 111 2.73 -14.20 -8.03
C ALA A 111 3.65 -15.35 -8.51
N SER A 112 3.98 -15.38 -9.80
CA SER A 112 4.80 -16.44 -10.43
C SER A 112 6.28 -16.06 -10.57
N SER A 113 6.66 -14.84 -10.16
CA SER A 113 8.02 -14.27 -10.26
C SER A 113 8.65 -14.08 -8.88
#